data_AF-A0A7J7JYH3-F1
#
_entry.id   AF-A0A7J7JYH3-F1
#
_cell.length_a   1.000
_cell.length_b   1.000
_cell.length_c   1.000
_cell.angle_alpha   90.00
_cell.angle_beta   90.00
_cell.angle_gamma   90.00
#
_symmetry.space_group_name_H-M   'P 1'
#
loop_
_entity.id
_entity.type
_entity.pdbx_description
1 polymer ?
#
loop_
_entity_poly.entity_id
_entity_poly.type
_entity_poly.pdbx_seq_one_letter_code
_entity_poly.pdbx_strand_id
1 'polypeptide(L)'
;MFVEKTKKRSRFVRLYFSCTKRESSCIYPGQTFFTIKSKIPKLWLHLMFLNLQAKSSAALRLQDSRVSSLSGCWDWLQTDRNDSFVRLVTASFPSSKEQQSLRQELWESRFFDVITLEPMSKHWSCFMCNNPEKLLGFIKPDGTPGITGQLKEKKGKWKLFKRWKKRHFTLSGDHITYQKTRNKLETLNVSHIESVRACRKKPRDVPRAFEIFTDDGASYKFKSNDHKNVERWVQCLNLALSKQRKPGRYHTVG
;
A
#
# COMPACT_ATOMS: atom_id res chain seq x y z
N MET A 1 9.23 -3.68 -8.79
CA MET A 1 8.07 -2.88 -9.24
C MET A 1 7.79 -3.24 -10.68
N PHE A 2 6.54 -3.48 -11.04
CA PHE A 2 6.12 -3.62 -12.43
C PHE A 2 4.85 -2.81 -12.69
N VAL A 3 4.50 -2.65 -13.95
CA VAL A 3 3.37 -1.85 -14.41
C VAL A 3 2.44 -2.73 -15.24
N GLU A 4 1.14 -2.49 -15.12
CA GLU A 4 0.12 -3.14 -15.94
C GLU A 4 -0.82 -2.10 -16.52
N LYS A 5 -1.24 -2.34 -17.76
CA LYS A 5 -2.32 -1.61 -18.40
C LYS A 5 -3.66 -1.88 -17.72
N THR A 6 -4.56 -0.90 -17.74
CA THR A 6 -5.94 -1.10 -17.27
C THR A 6 -6.74 -1.97 -18.24
N LYS A 7 -7.86 -2.56 -17.79
CA LYS A 7 -8.74 -3.40 -18.67
C LYS A 7 -9.25 -2.68 -19.92
N LYS A 8 -9.37 -1.34 -19.86
CA LYS A 8 -9.76 -0.46 -20.98
C LYS A 8 -8.71 0.62 -21.16
N ARG A 9 -8.57 1.19 -22.37
CA ARG A 9 -7.67 2.34 -22.61
C ARG A 9 -7.96 3.45 -21.61
N SER A 10 -6.92 4.02 -21.01
CA SER A 10 -7.08 4.95 -19.89
C SER A 10 -5.95 5.97 -19.82
N ARG A 11 -6.17 7.06 -19.08
CA ARG A 11 -5.13 8.03 -18.72
C ARG A 11 -4.29 7.60 -17.51
N PHE A 12 -4.43 6.34 -17.07
CA PHE A 12 -3.84 5.81 -15.85
C PHE A 12 -3.22 4.44 -16.12
N VAL A 13 -2.18 4.10 -15.36
CA VAL A 13 -1.66 2.72 -15.24
C VAL A 13 -1.81 2.21 -13.82
N ARG A 14 -1.75 0.89 -13.63
CA ARG A 14 -1.54 0.32 -12.30
C ARG A 14 -0.07 -0.03 -12.11
N LEU A 15 0.48 0.47 -11.02
CA LEU A 15 1.82 0.16 -10.54
C LEU A 15 1.70 -0.88 -9.44
N TYR A 16 2.56 -1.89 -9.49
CA TYR A 16 2.64 -2.96 -8.50
C TYR A 16 4.03 -2.96 -7.87
N PHE A 17 4.05 -2.89 -6.54
CA PHE A 17 5.26 -2.89 -5.75
C PHE A 17 5.31 -4.17 -4.91
N SER A 18 6.38 -4.93 -5.10
CA SER A 18 6.68 -6.14 -4.35
C SER A 18 7.58 -5.81 -3.15
N CYS A 19 7.40 -6.54 -2.05
CA CYS A 19 8.48 -6.67 -1.06
C CYS A 19 9.64 -7.46 -1.71
N THR A 20 10.88 -7.01 -1.53
CA THR A 20 12.05 -7.72 -2.07
C THR A 20 12.40 -8.95 -1.22
N LYS A 21 12.38 -8.84 0.12
CA LYS A 21 12.78 -9.93 1.04
C LYS A 21 11.80 -11.11 1.11
N ARG A 22 10.48 -10.82 1.16
CA ARG A 22 9.40 -11.83 1.23
C ARG A 22 9.59 -12.93 2.29
N GLU A 23 10.04 -12.57 3.49
CA GLU A 23 10.17 -13.51 4.62
C GLU A 23 8.80 -14.04 5.11
N SER A 24 8.80 -15.00 6.03
CA SER A 24 7.60 -15.69 6.53
C SER A 24 6.50 -14.75 7.03
N SER A 25 6.87 -13.58 7.56
CA SER A 25 5.95 -12.57 8.09
C SER A 25 5.74 -11.37 7.16
N CYS A 26 6.04 -11.54 5.88
CA CYS A 26 5.85 -10.50 4.90
C CYS A 26 4.36 -10.13 4.79
N ILE A 27 4.06 -8.82 4.78
CA ILE A 27 2.70 -8.35 4.52
C ILE A 27 2.28 -8.44 3.04
N TYR A 28 3.20 -8.85 2.18
CA TYR A 28 2.99 -9.13 0.76
C TYR A 28 3.57 -10.52 0.40
N PRO A 29 3.02 -11.62 0.95
CA PRO A 29 3.51 -12.97 0.67
C PRO A 29 3.14 -13.42 -0.76
N GLY A 30 3.93 -14.34 -1.32
CA GLY A 30 3.67 -14.91 -2.66
C GLY A 30 3.58 -13.85 -3.78
N GLN A 31 2.54 -13.94 -4.60
CA GLN A 31 2.24 -13.00 -5.70
C GLN A 31 1.26 -11.91 -5.27
N THR A 32 1.52 -11.26 -4.12
CA THR A 32 0.76 -10.10 -3.66
C THR A 32 1.61 -8.83 -3.71
N PHE A 33 0.95 -7.69 -3.90
CA PHE A 33 1.63 -6.42 -4.21
C PHE A 33 0.91 -5.24 -3.56
N PHE A 34 1.68 -4.22 -3.20
CA PHE A 34 1.10 -2.90 -3.01
C PHE A 34 0.77 -2.29 -4.37
N THR A 35 -0.44 -1.76 -4.54
CA THR A 35 -0.92 -1.30 -5.86
C THR A 35 -1.26 0.18 -5.82
N ILE A 36 -0.81 0.93 -6.84
CA ILE A 36 -1.15 2.34 -7.05
C ILE A 36 -1.79 2.49 -8.43
N LYS A 37 -2.92 3.21 -8.51
CA LYS A 37 -3.42 3.73 -9.79
C LYS A 37 -2.77 5.08 -10.05
N SER A 38 -1.77 5.11 -10.91
CA SER A 38 -0.95 6.30 -11.12
C SER A 38 -1.60 7.30 -12.08
N LYS A 39 -1.58 8.57 -11.69
CA LYS A 39 -2.05 9.75 -12.43
C LYS A 39 -0.94 10.42 -13.26
N ILE A 40 0.31 10.01 -13.05
CA ILE A 40 1.49 10.47 -13.80
C ILE A 40 2.16 9.29 -14.54
N PRO A 41 1.40 8.53 -15.36
CA PRO A 41 1.85 7.25 -15.90
C PRO A 41 3.08 7.36 -16.80
N LYS A 42 3.19 8.42 -17.62
CA LYS A 42 4.33 8.65 -18.52
C LYS A 42 5.65 8.71 -17.74
N LEU A 43 5.66 9.46 -16.63
CA LEU A 43 6.84 9.63 -15.80
C LEU A 43 7.27 8.33 -15.11
N TRP A 44 6.31 7.50 -14.70
CA TRP A 44 6.62 6.16 -14.18
C TRP A 44 7.17 5.22 -15.24
N LEU A 45 6.59 5.20 -16.44
CA LEU A 45 7.11 4.40 -17.55
C LEU A 45 8.54 4.81 -17.90
N HIS A 46 8.84 6.11 -17.93
CA HIS A 46 10.20 6.62 -18.12
C HIS A 46 11.14 6.16 -17.00
N LEU A 47 10.75 6.34 -15.73
CA LEU A 47 11.55 5.89 -14.59
C LEU A 47 11.81 4.38 -14.61
N MET A 48 10.83 3.59 -15.03
CA MET A 48 10.99 2.14 -15.19
C MET A 48 11.98 1.79 -16.30
N PHE A 49 11.89 2.45 -17.44
CA PHE A 49 12.87 2.29 -18.53
C PHE A 49 14.27 2.66 -18.05
N LEU A 50 14.45 3.82 -17.40
CA LEU A 50 15.74 4.24 -16.86
C LEU A 50 16.31 3.22 -15.86
N ASN A 51 15.47 2.65 -15.00
CA ASN A 51 15.89 1.58 -14.09
C ASN A 51 16.27 0.28 -14.83
N LEU A 52 15.58 -0.09 -15.91
CA LEU A 52 15.99 -1.21 -16.76
C LEU A 52 17.36 -0.93 -17.40
N GLN A 53 17.54 0.27 -17.95
CA GLN A 53 18.78 0.67 -18.61
C GLN A 53 19.96 0.69 -17.63
N ALA A 54 19.76 1.22 -16.41
CA ALA A 54 20.79 1.27 -15.38
C ALA A 54 21.24 -0.12 -14.87
N LYS A 55 20.40 -1.14 -15.03
CA LYS A 55 20.69 -2.53 -14.65
C LYS A 55 21.19 -3.39 -15.81
N SER A 56 21.18 -2.85 -17.03
CA SER A 56 21.64 -3.55 -18.22
C SER A 56 23.14 -3.36 -18.39
N SER A 57 23.84 -4.41 -18.83
CA SER A 57 25.26 -4.33 -19.19
C SER A 57 25.50 -3.57 -20.51
N ALA A 58 24.44 -3.35 -21.30
CA ALA A 58 24.50 -2.66 -22.58
C ALA A 58 23.26 -1.76 -22.79
N ALA A 59 23.33 -0.88 -23.81
CA ALA A 59 22.20 -0.07 -24.24
C ALA A 59 21.01 -0.96 -24.65
N LEU A 60 19.83 -0.67 -24.10
CA LEU A 60 18.62 -1.43 -24.37
C LEU A 60 18.08 -1.13 -25.77
N ARG A 61 17.65 -2.19 -26.46
CA ARG A 61 16.94 -2.09 -27.74
C ARG A 61 15.44 -2.03 -27.49
N LEU A 62 14.69 -1.38 -28.38
CA LEU A 62 13.22 -1.29 -28.28
C LEU A 62 12.55 -2.67 -28.35
N GLN A 63 13.17 -3.63 -29.04
CA GLN A 63 12.70 -5.01 -29.17
C GLN A 63 13.01 -5.88 -27.95
N ASP A 64 13.77 -5.38 -26.96
CA ASP A 64 13.96 -6.10 -25.69
C ASP A 64 12.59 -6.39 -25.07
N SER A 65 12.35 -7.62 -24.61
CA SER A 65 11.05 -8.07 -24.10
C SER A 65 10.55 -7.21 -22.92
N ARG A 66 11.47 -6.73 -22.08
CA ARG A 66 11.18 -5.89 -20.92
C ARG A 66 10.77 -4.49 -21.36
N VAL A 67 11.43 -3.97 -22.40
CA VAL A 67 11.10 -2.67 -23.01
C VAL A 67 9.77 -2.75 -23.77
N SER A 68 9.53 -3.85 -24.48
CA SER A 68 8.29 -4.13 -25.20
C SER A 68 7.08 -4.18 -24.25
N SER A 69 7.26 -4.70 -23.03
CA SER A 69 6.21 -4.67 -21.99
C SER A 69 5.85 -3.24 -21.56
N LEU A 70 6.83 -2.34 -21.48
CA LEU A 70 6.60 -0.91 -21.22
C LEU A 70 5.94 -0.22 -22.41
N SER A 71 6.37 -0.54 -23.64
CA SER A 71 5.74 -0.04 -24.88
C SER A 71 4.27 -0.46 -24.95
N GLY A 72 3.94 -1.71 -24.64
CA GLY A 72 2.56 -2.18 -24.62
C GLY A 72 1.69 -1.49 -23.56
N CYS A 73 2.28 -1.02 -22.45
CA CYS A 73 1.59 -0.17 -21.49
C CYS A 73 1.39 1.25 -22.02
N TRP A 74 2.38 1.80 -22.72
CA TRP A 74 2.31 3.10 -23.39
C TRP A 74 1.19 3.13 -24.44
N ASP A 75 1.09 2.13 -25.30
CA ASP A 75 0.08 2.07 -26.38
C ASP A 75 -1.37 1.98 -25.86
N TRP A 76 -1.51 1.64 -24.58
CA TRP A 76 -2.78 1.57 -23.87
C TRP A 76 -3.14 2.85 -23.11
N LEU A 77 -2.16 3.77 -22.97
CA LEU A 77 -2.40 5.09 -22.44
C LEU A 77 -3.08 5.96 -23.49
N GLN A 78 -4.05 6.76 -23.05
CA GLN A 78 -4.56 7.86 -23.88
C GLN A 78 -3.51 8.97 -23.90
N THR A 79 -2.55 8.87 -24.81
CA THR A 79 -1.51 9.88 -25.04
C THR A 79 -1.94 10.88 -26.12
N ASP A 80 -1.29 12.04 -26.14
CA ASP A 80 -1.47 13.02 -27.20
C ASP A 80 -0.89 12.48 -28.51
N ARG A 81 -1.42 12.91 -29.66
CA ARG A 81 -1.02 12.37 -30.99
C ARG A 81 0.47 12.55 -31.31
N ASN A 82 1.12 13.55 -30.70
CA ASN A 82 2.52 13.89 -30.97
C ASN A 82 3.52 13.20 -30.03
N ASP A 83 3.04 12.44 -29.05
CA ASP A 83 3.89 11.70 -28.14
C ASP A 83 4.14 10.29 -28.67
N SER A 84 5.40 9.86 -28.66
CA SER A 84 5.80 8.50 -28.99
C SER A 84 6.56 7.86 -27.83
N PHE A 85 6.48 6.53 -27.73
CA PHE A 85 7.22 5.78 -26.71
C PHE A 85 8.73 6.01 -26.83
N VAL A 86 9.25 6.10 -28.07
CA VAL A 86 10.66 6.42 -28.34
C VAL A 86 11.04 7.76 -27.72
N ARG A 87 10.25 8.82 -27.95
CA ARG A 87 10.51 10.14 -27.37
C ARG A 87 10.50 10.11 -25.84
N LEU A 88 9.65 9.29 -25.24
CA LEU A 88 9.62 9.12 -23.78
C LEU A 88 10.95 8.53 -23.28
N VAL A 89 11.36 7.38 -23.83
CA VAL A 89 12.54 6.65 -23.32
C VAL A 89 13.87 7.35 -23.64
N THR A 90 13.91 8.18 -24.67
CA THR A 90 15.08 9.02 -25.00
C THR A 90 15.02 10.42 -24.37
N ALA A 91 14.00 10.72 -23.56
CA ALA A 91 13.91 12.01 -22.87
C ALA A 91 15.00 12.14 -21.79
N SER A 92 15.31 13.38 -21.42
CA SER A 92 16.19 13.69 -20.30
C SER A 92 15.73 13.03 -19.00
N PHE A 93 16.65 12.90 -18.04
CA PHE A 93 16.30 12.44 -16.69
C PHE A 93 15.22 13.33 -16.05
N PRO A 94 14.34 12.77 -15.20
CA PRO A 94 13.32 13.54 -14.49
C PRO A 94 13.90 14.73 -13.74
N SER A 95 13.35 15.91 -14.00
CA SER A 95 13.67 17.15 -13.28
C SER A 95 13.32 17.06 -11.79
N SER A 96 13.85 17.97 -10.97
CA SER A 96 13.52 18.05 -9.54
C SER A 96 12.01 18.17 -9.28
N LYS A 97 11.28 18.86 -10.16
CA LYS A 97 9.82 19.00 -10.08
C LYS A 97 9.11 17.66 -10.34
N GLU A 98 9.54 16.92 -11.35
CA GLU A 98 9.00 15.61 -11.69
C GLU A 98 9.31 14.57 -10.60
N GLN A 99 10.53 14.57 -10.07
CA GLN A 99 10.89 13.75 -8.91
C GLN A 99 10.01 14.05 -7.70
N GLN A 100 9.69 15.32 -7.46
CA GLN A 100 8.77 15.71 -6.40
C GLN A 100 7.35 15.17 -6.65
N SER A 101 6.86 15.19 -7.90
CA SER A 101 5.55 14.62 -8.25
C SER A 101 5.50 13.10 -8.01
N LEU A 102 6.57 12.36 -8.36
CA LEU A 102 6.69 10.93 -8.05
C LEU A 102 6.63 10.67 -6.54
N ARG A 103 7.42 11.41 -5.76
CA ARG A 103 7.42 11.31 -4.29
C ARG A 103 6.06 11.65 -3.70
N GLN A 104 5.39 12.68 -4.22
CA GLN A 104 4.07 13.08 -3.78
C GLN A 104 3.03 11.97 -4.06
N GLU A 105 3.04 11.33 -5.22
CA GLU A 105 2.11 10.25 -5.52
C GLU A 105 2.31 9.02 -4.62
N LEU A 106 3.57 8.65 -4.35
CA LEU A 106 3.90 7.60 -3.37
C LEU A 106 3.43 7.98 -1.95
N TRP A 107 3.62 9.25 -1.57
CA TRP A 107 3.18 9.75 -0.27
C TRP A 107 1.65 9.74 -0.13
N GLU A 108 0.93 10.22 -1.15
CA GLU A 108 -0.54 10.27 -1.17
C GLU A 108 -1.16 8.88 -1.20
N SER A 109 -0.53 7.93 -1.90
CA SER A 109 -0.95 6.52 -1.92
C SER A 109 -0.64 5.79 -0.62
N ARG A 110 0.13 6.39 0.29
CA ARG A 110 0.58 5.78 1.57
C ARG A 110 1.58 4.65 1.39
N PHE A 111 2.30 4.63 0.28
CA PHE A 111 3.35 3.65 0.00
C PHE A 111 4.36 3.54 1.16
N PHE A 112 4.82 4.69 1.67
CA PHE A 112 5.81 4.76 2.76
C PHE A 112 5.28 4.35 4.15
N ASP A 113 4.00 4.04 4.30
CA ASP A 113 3.47 3.44 5.55
C ASP A 113 3.74 1.93 5.63
N VAL A 114 3.89 1.29 4.48
CA VAL A 114 3.92 -0.17 4.36
C VAL A 114 5.22 -0.70 3.77
N ILE A 115 5.85 0.08 2.89
CA ILE A 115 7.11 -0.25 2.22
C ILE A 115 8.15 0.81 2.57
N THR A 116 9.32 0.34 2.97
CA THR A 116 10.45 1.16 3.42
C THR A 116 11.72 0.71 2.70
N LEU A 117 12.64 1.64 2.51
CA LEU A 117 13.94 1.35 1.92
C LEU A 117 14.83 0.72 3.00
N GLU A 118 15.38 -0.45 2.72
CA GLU A 118 16.41 -1.06 3.55
C GLU A 118 17.71 -0.25 3.43
N PRO A 119 18.29 0.26 4.55
CA PRO A 119 19.45 1.13 4.50
C PRO A 119 20.68 0.50 3.85
N MET A 120 20.93 -0.78 4.13
CA MET A 120 22.15 -1.47 3.70
C MET A 120 22.08 -1.93 2.25
N SER A 121 21.05 -2.69 1.90
CA SER A 121 20.95 -3.29 0.56
C SER A 121 20.30 -2.35 -0.47
N LYS A 122 19.77 -1.20 -0.03
CA LYS A 122 18.99 -0.25 -0.86
C LYS A 122 17.81 -0.92 -1.58
N HIS A 123 17.23 -1.96 -0.99
CA HIS A 123 16.04 -2.63 -1.53
C HIS A 123 14.78 -2.15 -0.83
N TRP A 124 13.67 -2.09 -1.57
CA TRP A 124 12.37 -1.79 -1.00
C TRP A 124 11.75 -3.06 -0.42
N SER A 125 11.42 -3.01 0.85
CA SER A 125 10.85 -4.13 1.60
C SER A 125 9.74 -3.65 2.50
N CYS A 126 8.79 -4.52 2.78
CA CYS A 126 7.70 -4.17 3.66
C CYS A 126 8.21 -3.97 5.09
N PHE A 127 7.47 -3.20 5.88
CA PHE A 127 7.88 -2.87 7.24
C PHE A 127 8.18 -4.10 8.10
N MET A 128 7.39 -5.19 8.00
CA MET A 128 7.64 -6.43 8.75
C MET A 128 8.98 -7.09 8.36
N CYS A 129 9.30 -7.19 7.07
CA CYS A 129 10.59 -7.75 6.62
C CYS A 129 11.79 -6.86 6.95
N ASN A 130 11.57 -5.57 7.20
CA ASN A 130 12.61 -4.65 7.66
C ASN A 130 12.71 -4.57 9.19
N ASN A 131 11.74 -5.12 9.93
CA ASN A 131 11.67 -5.04 11.38
C ASN A 131 11.10 -6.37 11.95
N PRO A 132 11.77 -7.51 11.70
CA PRO A 132 11.25 -8.82 12.12
C PRO A 132 11.10 -8.93 13.64
N GLU A 133 11.88 -8.19 14.43
CA GLU A 133 11.78 -8.15 15.89
C GLU A 133 10.43 -7.62 16.39
N LYS A 134 9.77 -6.75 15.61
CA LYS A 134 8.44 -6.21 15.97
C LYS A 134 7.34 -7.25 15.82
N LEU A 135 7.58 -8.33 15.08
CA LEU A 135 6.65 -9.44 14.93
C LEU A 135 6.33 -10.10 16.28
N LEU A 136 7.33 -10.24 17.15
CA LEU A 136 7.19 -10.89 18.46
C LEU A 136 6.13 -10.19 19.32
N GLY A 137 5.97 -8.88 19.16
CA GLY A 137 4.95 -8.10 19.87
C GLY A 137 3.54 -8.19 19.30
N PHE A 138 3.35 -8.91 18.18
CA PHE A 138 2.07 -9.04 17.47
C PHE A 138 1.62 -10.48 17.28
N ILE A 139 2.47 -11.49 17.45
CA ILE A 139 2.08 -12.89 17.29
C ILE A 139 1.73 -13.48 18.67
N LYS A 140 0.53 -14.04 18.76
CA LYS A 140 0.06 -14.77 19.96
C LYS A 140 0.64 -16.20 20.00
N PRO A 141 0.54 -16.91 21.13
CA PRO A 141 1.01 -18.30 21.24
C PRO A 141 0.42 -19.27 20.21
N ASP A 142 -0.80 -18.99 19.73
CA ASP A 142 -1.47 -19.76 18.68
C ASP A 142 -0.97 -19.43 17.25
N GLY A 143 0.05 -18.58 17.11
CA GLY A 143 0.62 -18.16 15.83
C GLY A 143 -0.21 -17.09 15.08
N THR A 144 -1.30 -16.60 15.66
CA THR A 144 -2.17 -15.60 15.03
C THR A 144 -1.76 -14.17 15.40
N PRO A 145 -1.95 -13.19 14.49
CA PRO A 145 -1.76 -11.78 14.83
C PRO A 145 -2.70 -11.32 15.95
N GLY A 146 -2.21 -10.45 16.82
CA GLY A 146 -2.92 -10.04 18.01
C GLY A 146 -2.46 -8.69 18.56
N ILE A 147 -3.41 -7.82 18.85
CA ILE A 147 -3.16 -6.58 19.60
C ILE A 147 -4.43 -6.20 20.36
N THR A 148 -4.25 -5.69 21.57
CA THR A 148 -5.34 -5.24 22.44
C THR A 148 -5.03 -3.83 22.93
N GLY A 149 -6.06 -2.98 23.04
CA GLY A 149 -5.86 -1.64 23.58
C GLY A 149 -7.07 -0.74 23.52
N GLN A 150 -6.98 0.38 24.26
CA GLN A 150 -8.01 1.40 24.25
C GLN A 150 -7.89 2.29 23.00
N LEU A 151 -8.99 2.40 22.25
CA LEU A 151 -9.13 3.33 21.12
C LEU A 151 -10.43 4.12 21.26
N LYS A 152 -10.49 5.27 20.57
CA LYS A 152 -11.72 6.03 20.38
C LYS A 152 -12.23 5.80 18.96
N GLU A 153 -13.41 5.22 18.79
CA GLU A 153 -14.08 5.12 17.48
C GLU A 153 -14.94 6.36 17.22
N LYS A 154 -14.92 6.90 15.99
CA LYS A 154 -15.83 7.98 15.58
C LYS A 154 -17.15 7.39 15.09
N LYS A 155 -18.23 7.52 15.88
CA LYS A 155 -19.52 6.86 15.60
C LYS A 155 -20.71 7.80 15.71
N GLY A 156 -21.71 7.59 14.84
CA GLY A 156 -22.97 8.35 14.80
C GLY A 156 -23.68 8.14 13.47
N LYS A 157 -25.01 8.08 13.48
CA LYS A 157 -25.83 7.88 12.27
C LYS A 157 -25.67 9.05 11.29
N TRP A 158 -25.59 10.27 11.82
CA TRP A 158 -25.44 11.50 11.04
C TRP A 158 -24.02 12.04 11.09
N LYS A 159 -23.48 12.53 9.96
CA LYS A 159 -22.10 13.02 9.86
C LYS A 159 -21.75 14.11 10.88
N LEU A 160 -22.67 15.04 11.12
CA LEU A 160 -22.50 16.18 12.05
C LEU A 160 -22.60 15.77 13.54
N PHE A 161 -23.27 14.66 13.85
CA PHE A 161 -23.46 14.18 15.22
C PHE A 161 -22.53 13.01 15.59
N LYS A 162 -21.53 12.71 14.75
CA LYS A 162 -20.54 11.66 15.08
C LYS A 162 -19.70 12.10 16.28
N ARG A 163 -19.72 11.29 17.34
CA ARG A 163 -18.92 11.49 18.56
C ARG A 163 -17.85 10.42 18.69
N TRP A 164 -16.77 10.76 19.38
CA TRP A 164 -15.73 9.81 19.75
C TRP A 164 -16.19 8.97 20.93
N LYS A 165 -16.17 7.65 20.80
CA LYS A 165 -16.49 6.72 21.89
C LYS A 165 -15.26 5.90 22.24
N LYS A 166 -14.80 6.01 23.49
CA LYS A 166 -13.71 5.19 24.02
C LYS A 166 -14.20 3.76 24.19
N ARG A 167 -13.45 2.80 23.66
CA ARG A 167 -13.71 1.36 23.74
C ARG A 167 -12.38 0.63 23.89
N HIS A 168 -12.45 -0.57 24.43
CA HIS A 168 -11.33 -1.50 24.47
C HIS A 168 -11.49 -2.47 23.30
N PHE A 169 -10.55 -2.43 22.36
CA PHE A 169 -10.56 -3.25 21.16
C PHE A 169 -9.53 -4.36 21.27
N THR A 170 -9.85 -5.50 20.66
CA THR A 170 -8.96 -6.65 20.54
C THR A 170 -8.97 -7.12 19.09
N LEU A 171 -7.80 -7.17 18.46
CA LEU A 171 -7.58 -7.97 17.26
C LEU A 171 -7.10 -9.35 17.70
N SER A 172 -7.77 -10.40 17.22
CA SER A 172 -7.41 -11.79 17.43
C SER A 172 -7.53 -12.52 16.10
N GLY A 173 -6.39 -12.86 15.49
CA GLY A 173 -6.34 -13.47 14.17
C GLY A 173 -6.98 -12.58 13.11
N ASP A 174 -8.18 -12.94 12.70
CA ASP A 174 -8.95 -12.35 11.61
C ASP A 174 -10.18 -11.57 12.08
N HIS A 175 -10.31 -11.31 13.38
CA HIS A 175 -11.43 -10.56 13.92
C HIS A 175 -10.98 -9.41 14.82
N ILE A 176 -11.59 -8.24 14.61
CA ILE A 176 -11.52 -7.10 15.53
C ILE A 176 -12.81 -7.11 16.36
N THR A 177 -12.69 -7.17 17.68
CA THR A 177 -13.83 -7.18 18.59
C THR A 177 -13.77 -6.04 19.60
N TYR A 178 -14.95 -5.61 20.06
CA TYR A 178 -15.07 -4.79 21.25
C TYR A 178 -16.42 -4.99 21.94
N GLN A 179 -16.44 -4.79 23.26
CA GLN A 179 -17.66 -4.84 24.04
C GLN A 179 -18.40 -3.49 23.95
N LYS A 180 -19.60 -3.49 23.37
CA LYS A 180 -20.41 -2.27 23.21
C LYS A 180 -21.30 -2.00 24.41
N THR A 181 -21.86 -3.06 24.98
CA THR A 181 -22.61 -3.10 26.25
C THR A 181 -22.25 -4.39 26.98
N ARG A 182 -22.64 -4.55 28.25
CA ARG A 182 -22.36 -5.77 29.03
C ARG A 182 -22.69 -7.05 28.26
N ASN A 183 -23.80 -7.06 27.51
CA ASN A 183 -24.29 -8.25 26.81
C ASN A 183 -24.14 -8.20 25.28
N LYS A 184 -23.38 -7.23 24.74
CA LYS A 184 -23.20 -7.10 23.28
C LYS A 184 -21.75 -6.92 22.89
N LEU A 185 -21.19 -7.96 22.27
CA LEU A 185 -19.92 -7.93 21.55
C LEU A 185 -20.18 -7.49 20.10
N GLU A 186 -19.41 -6.54 19.61
CA GLU A 186 -19.40 -6.16 18.19
C GLU A 186 -18.12 -6.71 17.57
N THR A 187 -18.22 -7.23 16.34
CA THR A 187 -17.13 -7.91 15.63
C THR A 187 -17.04 -7.38 14.20
N LEU A 188 -15.82 -7.14 13.72
CA LEU A 188 -15.50 -6.88 12.32
C LEU A 188 -14.51 -7.94 11.84
N ASN A 189 -14.89 -8.69 10.80
CA ASN A 189 -13.98 -9.64 10.16
C ASN A 189 -12.97 -8.88 9.28
N VAL A 190 -11.69 -9.23 9.42
CA VAL A 190 -10.57 -8.71 8.65
C VAL A 190 -10.72 -9.03 7.15
N SER A 191 -11.45 -10.09 6.78
CA SER A 191 -11.77 -10.41 5.39
C SER A 191 -12.52 -9.31 4.65
N HIS A 192 -13.29 -8.49 5.36
CA HIS A 192 -14.02 -7.35 4.80
C HIS A 192 -13.18 -6.07 4.73
N ILE A 193 -11.97 -6.08 5.29
CA ILE A 193 -11.10 -4.92 5.30
C ILE A 193 -10.31 -4.87 3.98
N GLU A 194 -10.52 -3.82 3.19
CA GLU A 194 -9.76 -3.57 1.97
C GLU A 194 -8.38 -2.97 2.29
N SER A 195 -8.33 -1.97 3.18
CA SER A 195 -7.06 -1.33 3.56
C SER A 195 -7.12 -0.65 4.94
N VAL A 196 -5.96 -0.48 5.55
CA VAL A 196 -5.78 0.26 6.82
C VAL A 196 -4.73 1.35 6.65
N ARG A 197 -5.03 2.57 7.10
CA ARG A 197 -4.17 3.74 6.88
C ARG A 197 -4.06 4.59 8.13
N ALA A 198 -2.84 4.98 8.50
CA ALA A 198 -2.65 6.02 9.51
C ALA A 198 -3.13 7.38 8.96
N CYS A 199 -3.77 8.22 9.76
CA CYS A 199 -4.06 9.61 9.35
C CYS A 199 -2.77 10.45 9.51
N ARG A 200 -2.42 11.30 8.53
CA ARG A 200 -1.21 12.15 8.59
C ARG A 200 -1.53 13.59 8.19
N LYS A 201 -1.34 14.51 9.14
CA LYS A 201 -0.99 15.95 9.04
C LYS A 201 -1.49 16.77 7.82
N LYS A 202 -2.59 16.40 7.14
CA LYS A 202 -3.37 17.36 6.36
C LYS A 202 -4.18 18.22 7.35
N PRO A 203 -4.52 19.48 7.02
CA PRO A 203 -5.32 20.33 7.91
C PRO A 203 -6.65 19.69 8.36
N ARG A 204 -7.18 18.74 7.58
CA ARG A 204 -8.43 18.02 7.86
C ARG A 204 -8.23 16.64 8.51
N ASP A 205 -6.99 16.21 8.73
CA ASP A 205 -6.69 14.89 9.30
C ASP A 205 -6.77 14.91 10.82
N VAL A 206 -7.35 13.85 11.39
CA VAL A 206 -7.43 13.69 12.84
C VAL A 206 -6.04 13.26 13.36
N PRO A 207 -5.43 13.98 14.31
CA PRO A 207 -4.13 13.59 14.86
C PRO A 207 -4.27 12.29 15.67
N ARG A 208 -3.21 11.46 15.65
CA ARG A 208 -3.14 10.18 16.35
C ARG A 208 -4.30 9.24 16.00
N ALA A 209 -4.68 9.22 14.72
CA ALA A 209 -5.75 8.39 14.22
C ALA A 209 -5.30 7.46 13.10
N PHE A 210 -6.09 6.41 12.87
CA PHE A 210 -6.04 5.57 11.68
C PHE A 210 -7.46 5.30 11.19
N GLU A 211 -7.57 4.85 9.96
CA GLU A 211 -8.83 4.56 9.29
C GLU A 211 -8.77 3.19 8.63
N ILE A 212 -9.82 2.40 8.84
CA ILE A 212 -10.06 1.11 8.20
C ILE A 212 -11.08 1.36 7.08
N PHE A 213 -10.77 0.89 5.88
CA PHE A 213 -11.64 0.92 4.71
C PHE A 213 -12.10 -0.50 4.42
N THR A 214 -13.40 -0.69 4.22
CA THR A 214 -14.01 -2.00 3.97
C THR A 214 -14.45 -2.15 2.52
N ASP A 215 -14.63 -3.39 2.09
CA ASP A 215 -15.03 -3.79 0.73
C ASP A 215 -16.40 -3.25 0.30
N ASP A 216 -17.29 -2.99 1.25
CA ASP A 216 -18.59 -2.33 1.07
C ASP A 216 -18.50 -0.79 0.91
N GLY A 217 -17.29 -0.23 0.92
CA GLY A 217 -17.02 1.20 0.80
C GLY A 217 -17.20 1.98 2.11
N ALA A 218 -17.50 1.32 3.24
CA ALA A 218 -17.53 1.97 4.54
C ALA A 218 -16.11 2.32 5.05
N SER A 219 -16.05 3.26 6.00
CA SER A 219 -14.81 3.64 6.67
C SER A 219 -14.99 3.84 8.16
N TYR A 220 -14.06 3.28 8.94
CA TYR A 220 -14.06 3.33 10.40
C TYR A 220 -12.82 4.06 10.88
N LYS A 221 -13.03 5.17 11.60
CA LYS A 221 -11.95 6.02 12.10
C LYS A 221 -11.72 5.80 13.59
N PHE A 222 -10.47 5.51 13.93
CA PHE A 222 -10.02 5.23 15.27
C PHE A 222 -8.97 6.25 15.70
N LYS A 223 -9.03 6.71 16.95
CA LYS A 223 -8.04 7.58 17.56
C LYS A 223 -7.43 6.92 18.78
N SER A 224 -6.10 6.98 18.86
CA SER A 224 -5.30 6.53 20.00
C SER A 224 -4.87 7.72 20.87
N ASN A 225 -4.47 7.43 22.11
CA ASN A 225 -3.86 8.43 22.99
C ASN A 225 -2.43 8.80 22.55
N ASP A 226 -1.70 7.87 21.92
CA ASP A 226 -0.31 8.00 21.46
C ASP A 226 -0.16 7.58 19.98
N HIS A 227 0.73 8.26 19.25
CA HIS A 227 1.22 7.91 17.92
C HIS A 227 1.84 6.51 17.84
N LYS A 228 2.67 6.08 18.81
CA LYS A 228 3.26 4.71 18.78
C LYS A 228 2.17 3.65 18.77
N ASN A 229 1.09 3.87 19.51
CA ASN A 229 -0.05 2.96 19.52
C ASN A 229 -0.83 2.97 18.19
N VAL A 230 -0.95 4.10 17.47
CA VAL A 230 -1.51 4.11 16.10
C VAL A 230 -0.71 3.21 15.18
N GLU A 231 0.61 3.38 15.18
CA GLU A 231 1.52 2.64 14.32
C GLU A 231 1.41 1.13 14.57
N ARG A 232 1.40 0.71 15.85
CA ARG A 232 1.22 -0.69 16.25
C ARG A 232 -0.09 -1.29 15.73
N TRP A 233 -1.20 -0.58 15.87
CA TRP A 233 -2.49 -1.04 15.36
C TRP A 233 -2.48 -1.20 13.84
N VAL A 234 -1.95 -0.22 13.11
CA VAL A 234 -1.85 -0.28 11.63
C VAL A 234 -0.95 -1.44 11.19
N GLN A 235 0.16 -1.69 11.88
CA GLN A 235 1.07 -2.79 11.56
C GLN A 235 0.44 -4.17 11.81
N CYS A 236 -0.15 -4.37 12.99
CA CYS A 236 -0.79 -5.64 13.33
C CYS A 236 -1.99 -5.94 12.42
N LEU A 237 -2.76 -4.91 12.04
CA LEU A 237 -3.86 -5.07 11.08
C LEU A 237 -3.37 -5.41 9.67
N ASN A 238 -2.31 -4.78 9.18
CA ASN A 238 -1.73 -5.13 7.88
C ASN A 238 -1.16 -6.55 7.86
N LEU A 239 -0.63 -7.03 8.99
CA LEU A 239 -0.21 -8.43 9.15
C LEU A 239 -1.39 -9.40 9.16
N ALA A 240 -2.47 -9.08 9.87
CA ALA A 240 -3.70 -9.88 9.82
C ALA A 240 -4.28 -9.95 8.40
N LEU A 241 -4.33 -8.81 7.71
CA LEU A 241 -4.74 -8.71 6.31
C LEU A 241 -3.90 -9.56 5.38
N SER A 242 -2.57 -9.56 5.55
CA SER A 242 -1.69 -10.30 4.65
C SER A 242 -1.88 -11.81 4.75
N LYS A 243 -2.23 -12.32 5.93
CA LYS A 243 -2.60 -13.73 6.13
C LYS A 243 -3.91 -14.11 5.43
N GLN A 244 -4.80 -13.14 5.19
CA GLN A 244 -6.06 -13.34 4.47
C GLN A 244 -5.93 -13.19 2.95
N ARG A 245 -4.87 -12.55 2.46
CA ARG A 245 -4.65 -12.35 1.02
C ARG A 245 -4.31 -13.68 0.36
N LYS A 246 -5.21 -14.15 -0.51
CA LYS A 246 -4.87 -15.22 -1.46
C LYS A 246 -3.82 -14.70 -2.45
N PRO A 247 -2.80 -15.49 -2.82
CA PRO A 247 -1.90 -15.13 -3.92
C PRO A 247 -2.73 -14.86 -5.17
N GLY A 248 -2.56 -13.69 -5.78
CA GLY A 248 -3.14 -13.45 -7.09
C GLY A 248 -2.50 -14.40 -8.11
N ARG A 249 -3.28 -14.99 -9.02
CA ARG A 249 -2.71 -15.71 -10.18
C ARG A 249 -2.15 -14.65 -11.13
N TYR A 250 -0.86 -14.32 -11.03
CA TYR A 250 -0.21 -13.44 -11.99
C TYR A 250 1.11 -14.04 -12.47
N HIS A 251 1.21 -14.28 -13.77
CA HIS A 251 2.48 -14.62 -14.39
C HIS A 251 3.41 -13.41 -14.24
N THR A 252 4.48 -13.57 -13.46
CA THR A 252 5.60 -12.63 -13.43
C THR A 252 6.21 -12.60 -14.83
N VAL A 253 6.10 -11.47 -15.51
CA VAL A 253 6.97 -11.16 -16.64
C VAL A 253 8.32 -10.77 -16.03
N GLY A 254 9.23 -11.74 -15.98
CA GLY A 254 10.64 -11.53 -15.64
C GLY A 254 11.38 -10.84 -16.76
#